data_AF-A0A0C3EHI8-F1
#
_entry.id   AF-A0A0C3EHI8-F1
#
_cell.length_a   1.000
_cell.length_b   1.000
_cell.length_c   1.000
_cell.angle_alpha   90.00
_cell.angle_beta   90.00
_cell.angle_gamma   90.00
#
_symmetry.space_group_name_H-M   'P 1'
#
loop_
_entity.id
_entity.type
_entity.pdbx_description
1 polymer ?
#
loop_
_entity_poly.entity_id
_entity_poly.type
_entity_poly.pdbx_seq_one_letter_code
_entity_poly.pdbx_strand_id
1 'polypeptide(L)'
;LTEKGPFYPPQVKKIQELVQHGPLPEDKLQHLKSIVNEFTNTFALSVQEVRPVDFIKFHVDIPKDTIFPLKVNQRLLTQAQKEYYLSLLDEFEAAGILRLIRSDEVRAVHPTILAQKAH
;
A
#
# COMPACT_ATOMS: atom_id res chain seq x y z
N LEU A 1 -8.40 8.66 -1.46
CA LEU A 1 -9.80 8.74 -1.00
C LEU A 1 -10.68 8.51 -2.21
N THR A 2 -11.65 7.59 -2.14
CA THR A 2 -12.85 7.77 -2.97
C THR A 2 -13.32 9.21 -2.74
N GLU A 3 -13.78 9.94 -3.77
CA GLU A 3 -14.18 11.36 -3.65
C GLU A 3 -15.08 11.68 -2.43
N LYS A 4 -15.71 10.64 -1.85
CA LYS A 4 -16.69 10.67 -0.78
C LYS A 4 -16.11 10.56 0.64
N GLY A 5 -14.81 10.31 0.82
CA GLY A 5 -14.16 10.29 2.15
C GLY A 5 -14.23 8.95 2.90
N PRO A 6 -13.52 8.82 4.04
CA PRO A 6 -13.33 7.54 4.75
C PRO A 6 -14.59 7.07 5.50
N PHE A 7 -15.50 7.98 5.82
CA PHE A 7 -16.78 7.69 6.48
C PHE A 7 -17.93 7.48 5.49
N TYR A 8 -17.61 7.24 4.21
CA TYR A 8 -18.62 6.91 3.21
C TYR A 8 -19.35 5.60 3.60
N PRO A 9 -20.68 5.58 3.76
CA PRO A 9 -21.38 4.44 4.36
C PRO A 9 -21.11 3.07 3.71
N PRO A 10 -21.01 2.95 2.37
CA PRO A 10 -20.60 1.69 1.73
C PRO A 10 -19.18 1.23 2.11
N GLN A 11 -18.25 2.15 2.32
CA GLN A 11 -16.88 1.84 2.75
C GLN A 11 -16.86 1.36 4.20
N VAL A 12 -17.54 2.07 5.10
CA VAL A 12 -17.71 1.65 6.51
C VAL A 12 -18.29 0.25 6.59
N LYS A 13 -19.38 -0.02 5.84
CA LYS A 13 -20.01 -1.34 5.79
C LYS A 13 -19.04 -2.41 5.30
N LYS A 14 -18.28 -2.11 4.23
CA LYS A 14 -17.30 -3.06 3.69
C LYS A 14 -16.18 -3.36 4.69
N ILE A 15 -15.70 -2.36 5.42
CA ILE A 15 -14.70 -2.54 6.48
C ILE A 15 -15.28 -3.41 7.60
N GLN A 16 -16.49 -3.13 8.08
CA GLN A 16 -17.15 -3.94 9.10
C GLN A 16 -17.34 -5.41 8.67
N GLU A 17 -17.63 -5.67 7.39
CA GLU A 17 -17.71 -7.03 6.83
C GLU A 17 -16.34 -7.75 6.79
N LEU A 18 -15.25 -7.00 6.62
CA LEU A 18 -13.89 -7.54 6.52
C LEU A 18 -13.21 -7.72 7.88
N VAL A 19 -13.64 -6.98 8.90
CA VAL A 19 -13.11 -7.12 10.27
C VAL A 19 -13.53 -8.47 10.82
N GLN A 20 -12.54 -9.33 11.04
CA GLN A 20 -12.75 -10.65 11.63
C GLN A 20 -12.67 -10.57 13.16
N HIS A 21 -13.58 -11.25 13.84
CA HIS A 21 -13.60 -11.39 15.29
C HIS A 21 -14.11 -12.78 15.69
N GLY A 22 -13.75 -13.23 16.89
CA GLY A 22 -14.31 -14.46 17.47
C GLY A 22 -15.79 -14.32 17.86
N PRO A 23 -16.42 -15.37 18.41
CA PRO A 23 -17.79 -15.30 18.91
C PRO A 23 -17.92 -14.20 19.98
N LEU A 24 -18.86 -13.29 19.80
CA LEU A 24 -19.14 -12.20 20.73
C LEU A 24 -20.62 -12.20 21.12
N PRO A 25 -20.94 -11.93 22.40
CA PRO A 25 -22.26 -11.48 22.82
C PRO A 25 -22.72 -10.26 22.03
N GLU A 26 -24.04 -10.08 21.86
CA GLU A 26 -24.61 -9.02 21.03
C GLU A 26 -24.17 -7.62 21.48
N ASP A 27 -24.11 -7.35 22.78
CA ASP A 27 -23.63 -6.08 23.34
C ASP A 27 -22.19 -5.77 22.93
N LYS A 28 -21.31 -6.78 22.96
CA LYS A 28 -19.91 -6.65 22.55
C LYS A 28 -19.77 -6.50 21.04
N LEU A 29 -20.62 -7.20 20.27
CA LEU A 29 -20.65 -7.06 18.81
C LEU A 29 -21.05 -5.66 18.39
N GLN A 30 -22.07 -5.08 19.03
CA GLN A 30 -22.49 -3.69 18.77
C GLN A 30 -21.41 -2.70 19.18
N HIS A 31 -20.75 -2.91 20.32
CA HIS A 31 -19.63 -2.09 20.74
C HIS A 31 -18.47 -2.14 19.73
N LEU A 32 -18.10 -3.33 19.24
CA LEU A 32 -17.06 -3.49 18.23
C LEU A 32 -17.42 -2.77 16.92
N LYS A 33 -18.67 -2.91 16.44
CA LYS A 33 -19.13 -2.19 15.24
C LYS A 33 -19.04 -0.67 15.43
N SER A 34 -19.37 -0.17 16.62
CA SER A 34 -19.25 1.25 16.96
C SER A 34 -17.80 1.73 16.89
N ILE A 35 -16.86 0.97 17.46
CA ILE A 35 -15.41 1.30 17.40
C ILE A 35 -14.92 1.29 15.96
N VAL A 36 -15.25 0.27 15.17
CA VAL A 36 -14.85 0.20 13.76
C VAL A 36 -15.40 1.39 12.97
N ASN A 37 -16.63 1.82 13.26
CA ASN A 37 -17.23 3.00 12.65
C ASN A 37 -16.51 4.30 13.07
N GLU A 38 -16.19 4.45 14.35
CA GLU A 38 -15.45 5.61 14.87
C GLU A 38 -14.06 5.74 14.23
N PHE A 39 -13.35 4.62 14.07
CA PHE A 39 -12.00 4.57 13.53
C PHE A 39 -11.96 4.07 12.08
N THR A 40 -13.03 4.26 11.29
CA THR A 40 -13.04 3.76 9.91
C THR A 40 -11.89 4.35 9.06
N ASN A 41 -11.47 5.58 9.35
CA ASN A 41 -10.36 6.25 8.70
C ASN A 41 -8.97 5.62 8.94
N THR A 42 -8.84 4.70 9.90
CA THR A 42 -7.57 3.97 10.13
C THR A 42 -7.44 2.74 9.23
N PHE A 43 -8.54 2.30 8.62
CA PHE A 43 -8.55 1.19 7.67
C PHE A 43 -8.41 1.72 6.25
N ALA A 44 -7.73 0.96 5.40
CA ALA A 44 -7.61 1.24 3.98
C ALA A 44 -8.09 0.01 3.19
N LEU A 45 -9.07 0.20 2.31
CA LEU A 45 -9.53 -0.85 1.38
C LEU A 45 -8.70 -0.87 0.09
N SER A 46 -8.02 0.23 -0.21
CA SER A 46 -7.13 0.38 -1.37
C SER A 46 -5.92 1.24 -1.00
N VAL A 47 -4.85 1.12 -1.79
CA VAL A 47 -3.61 1.87 -1.52
C VAL A 47 -3.81 3.38 -1.72
N GLN A 48 -4.77 3.78 -2.56
CA GLN A 48 -5.13 5.18 -2.83
C GLN A 48 -5.81 5.88 -1.65
N GLU A 49 -6.19 5.14 -0.61
CA GLU A 49 -6.71 5.71 0.63
C GLU A 49 -5.61 6.10 1.60
N VAL A 50 -4.39 5.56 1.42
CA VAL A 50 -3.22 5.86 2.24
C VAL A 50 -2.67 7.24 1.89
N ARG A 51 -2.36 8.04 2.91
CA ARG A 51 -1.70 9.33 2.73
C ARG A 51 -0.25 9.27 3.21
N PRO A 52 0.69 9.83 2.45
CA PRO A 52 2.06 9.94 2.94
C PRO A 52 2.09 10.84 4.18
N VAL A 53 2.92 10.47 5.14
CA VAL A 53 3.20 11.31 6.31
C VAL A 53 4.14 12.43 5.87
N ASP A 54 3.71 13.69 6.06
CA ASP A 54 4.44 14.88 5.59
C ASP A 54 5.29 15.56 6.69
N PHE A 55 5.04 15.22 7.96
CA PHE A 55 5.72 15.83 9.10
C PHE A 55 6.99 15.10 9.57
N ILE A 56 7.29 13.92 9.03
CA ILE A 56 8.52 13.17 9.34
C ILE A 56 9.16 12.63 8.07
N LYS A 57 10.49 12.67 8.01
CA LYS A 57 11.26 12.10 6.91
C LYS A 57 12.06 10.92 7.41
N PHE A 58 11.94 9.79 6.72
CA PHE A 58 12.80 8.63 6.95
C PHE A 58 14.19 8.92 6.35
N HIS A 59 15.24 8.79 7.15
CA HIS A 59 16.62 8.93 6.69
C HIS A 59 17.28 7.55 6.66
N VAL A 60 17.99 7.27 5.57
CA VAL A 60 18.81 6.08 5.44
C VAL A 60 20.27 6.51 5.57
N ASP A 61 20.92 6.06 6.64
CA ASP A 61 22.35 6.29 6.86
C ASP A 61 23.17 5.41 5.92
N ILE A 62 23.62 6.00 4.81
CA ILE A 62 24.46 5.33 3.82
C ILE A 62 25.92 5.71 4.08
N PRO A 63 26.83 4.74 4.31
CA PRO A 63 28.26 5.02 4.41
C PRO A 63 28.80 5.72 3.16
N LYS A 64 29.70 6.69 3.35
CA LYS A 64 30.19 7.57 2.26
C LYS A 64 30.77 6.83 1.07
N ASP A 65 31.43 5.70 1.32
CA ASP A 65 32.15 4.92 0.32
C ASP A 65 31.32 3.72 -0.20
N THR A 66 30.01 3.67 0.09
CA THR A 66 29.14 2.61 -0.43
C THR A 66 28.94 2.77 -1.93
N ILE A 67 29.28 1.71 -2.68
CA ILE A 67 29.06 1.61 -4.11
C ILE A 67 27.81 0.77 -4.35
N PHE A 68 26.81 1.34 -5.02
CA PHE A 68 25.60 0.62 -5.41
C PHE A 68 25.63 0.21 -6.88
N PRO A 69 24.99 -0.91 -7.25
CA PRO A 69 24.79 -1.24 -8.65
C PRO A 69 23.87 -0.19 -9.30
N LEU A 70 24.27 0.26 -10.50
CA LEU A 70 23.46 1.09 -11.41
C LEU A 70 22.89 0.28 -12.58
N LYS A 71 23.25 -1.00 -12.68
CA LYS A 71 22.74 -1.95 -13.68
C LYS A 71 21.96 -3.03 -12.97
N VAL A 72 20.75 -3.29 -13.45
CA VAL A 72 19.87 -4.35 -12.94
C VAL A 72 19.68 -5.43 -13.99
N ASN A 73 19.86 -6.69 -13.59
CA ASN A 73 19.43 -7.83 -14.38
C ASN A 73 18.05 -8.26 -13.88
N GLN A 74 17.01 -7.65 -14.44
CA GLN A 74 15.62 -7.94 -14.08
C GLN A 74 15.17 -9.24 -14.74
N ARG A 75 14.68 -10.19 -13.95
CA ARG A 75 14.09 -11.42 -14.49
C ARG A 75 12.91 -11.07 -15.39
N LEU A 76 12.88 -11.67 -16.58
CA LEU A 76 11.77 -11.52 -17.51
C LEU A 76 10.47 -12.02 -16.86
N LEU A 77 9.46 -11.16 -16.89
CA LEU A 77 8.11 -11.47 -16.44
C LEU A 77 7.30 -12.10 -17.58
N THR A 78 6.41 -13.04 -17.24
CA THR A 78 5.40 -13.53 -18.19
C THR A 78 4.41 -12.41 -18.55
N GLN A 79 3.62 -12.57 -19.60
CA GLN A 79 2.65 -11.54 -20.01
C GLN A 79 1.65 -11.20 -18.89
N ALA A 80 1.06 -12.23 -18.27
CA ALA A 80 0.14 -12.05 -17.14
C ALA A 80 0.80 -11.34 -15.94
N GLN A 81 2.08 -11.66 -15.65
CA GLN A 81 2.84 -10.98 -14.60
C GLN A 81 3.11 -9.51 -14.94
N LYS A 82 3.37 -9.17 -16.21
CA LYS A 82 3.57 -7.78 -16.64
C LYS A 82 2.30 -6.96 -16.50
N GLU A 83 1.17 -7.49 -16.97
CA GLU A 83 -0.13 -6.80 -16.89
C GLU A 83 -0.51 -6.50 -15.44
N TYR A 84 -0.35 -7.50 -14.55
CA TYR A 84 -0.52 -7.30 -13.11
C TYR A 84 0.47 -6.29 -12.53
N TYR A 85 1.77 -6.44 -12.82
CA TYR A 85 2.79 -5.60 -12.18
C TYR A 85 2.71 -4.14 -12.63
N LEU A 86 2.51 -3.88 -13.92
CA LEU A 86 2.40 -2.52 -14.44
C LEU A 86 1.17 -1.80 -13.90
N SER A 87 0.00 -2.46 -13.87
CA SER A 87 -1.21 -1.86 -13.28
C SER A 87 -1.05 -1.53 -11.79
N LEU A 88 -0.31 -2.36 -11.03
CA LEU A 88 0.01 -2.07 -9.64
C LEU A 88 0.95 -0.87 -9.49
N LEU A 89 1.93 -0.72 -10.38
CA LEU A 89 2.81 0.46 -10.40
C LEU A 89 2.03 1.73 -10.69
N ASP A 90 1.10 1.70 -11.63
CA ASP A 90 0.21 2.82 -11.95
C ASP A 90 -0.65 3.21 -10.73
N GLU A 91 -1.18 2.23 -10.00
CA GLU A 91 -1.93 2.49 -8.76
C GLU A 91 -1.06 3.17 -7.69
N PHE A 92 0.19 2.72 -7.55
CA PHE A 92 1.13 3.30 -6.59
C PHE A 92 1.61 4.69 -6.98
N GLU A 93 1.78 4.96 -8.28
CA GLU A 93 2.06 6.30 -8.78
C GLU A 93 0.86 7.23 -8.51
N ALA A 94 -0.36 6.80 -8.86
CA ALA A 94 -1.58 7.57 -8.62
C ALA A 94 -1.82 7.86 -7.13
N ALA A 95 -1.42 6.94 -6.24
CA ALA A 95 -1.45 7.13 -4.79
C ALA A 95 -0.32 8.02 -4.24
N GLY A 96 0.64 8.44 -5.08
CA GLY A 96 1.80 9.25 -4.67
C GLY A 96 2.85 8.47 -3.87
N ILE A 97 2.81 7.14 -3.92
CA ILE A 97 3.76 6.25 -3.22
C ILE A 97 5.04 6.09 -4.06
N LEU A 98 4.88 5.97 -5.38
CA LEU A 98 5.97 5.93 -6.33
C LEU A 98 6.01 7.22 -7.15
N ARG A 99 7.20 7.52 -7.66
CA ARG A 99 7.40 8.57 -8.66
C ARG A 99 8.38 8.08 -9.70
N LEU A 100 8.18 8.50 -10.94
CA LEU A 100 9.18 8.34 -11.99
C LEU A 100 10.42 9.15 -11.63
N ILE A 101 11.59 8.55 -11.85
CA ILE A 101 12.89 9.18 -11.66
C ILE A 101 13.64 9.17 -12.98
N ARG A 102 14.36 10.24 -13.28
CA ARG A 102 15.22 10.29 -14.46
C ARG A 102 16.40 9.34 -14.27
N SER A 103 16.84 8.71 -15.35
CA SER A 103 17.94 7.73 -15.30
C SER A 103 19.24 8.33 -14.71
N ASP A 104 19.51 9.60 -14.95
CA ASP A 104 20.69 10.32 -14.43
C ASP A 104 20.61 10.68 -12.94
N GLU A 105 19.42 10.59 -12.33
CA GLU A 105 19.22 10.79 -10.89
C GLU A 105 19.27 9.47 -10.09
N VAL A 106 19.34 8.33 -10.77
CA VAL A 106 19.36 7.01 -10.13
C VAL A 106 20.69 6.78 -9.42
N ARG A 107 20.62 6.53 -8.12
CA ARG A 107 21.79 6.24 -7.27
C ARG A 107 21.97 4.76 -6.94
N ALA A 108 20.93 3.96 -7.08
CA ALA A 108 20.95 2.52 -6.84
C ALA A 108 19.79 1.85 -7.60
N VAL A 109 19.98 0.63 -8.07
CA VAL A 109 18.91 -0.22 -8.63
C VAL A 109 18.99 -1.63 -8.06
N HIS A 110 17.84 -2.25 -7.85
CA HIS A 110 17.74 -3.65 -7.46
C HIS A 110 16.64 -4.34 -8.26
N PRO A 111 16.78 -5.64 -8.56
CA PRO A 111 15.74 -6.38 -9.27
C PRO A 111 14.52 -6.55 -8.36
N THR A 112 13.33 -6.40 -8.95
CA THR A 112 12.07 -6.71 -8.30
C THR A 112 11.72 -8.17 -8.51
N ILE A 113 11.33 -8.88 -7.46
CA ILE A 113 10.87 -10.26 -7.54
C ILE A 113 9.38 -10.31 -7.21
N LEU A 114 8.57 -10.81 -8.14
CA LEU A 114 7.16 -11.09 -7.88
C LEU A 114 7.04 -12.41 -7.12
N ALA A 115 6.72 -12.32 -5.83
CA ALA A 115 6.44 -13.49 -4.99
C ALA A 115 4.97 -13.89 -5.10
N GLN A 116 4.71 -15.20 -5.13
CA GLN A 116 3.36 -15.71 -4.96
C GLN A 116 2.99 -15.68 -3.47
N LYS A 117 1.80 -15.19 -3.15
CA LYS A 117 1.27 -15.24 -1.79
C LYS A 117 1.00 -16.71 -1.45
N ALA A 118 1.58 -17.20 -0.35
CA ALA A 118 1.23 -18.52 0.18
C ALA A 118 -0.25 -18.47 0.63
N HIS A 119 -1.04 -19.41 0.14
CA HIS A 119 -2.46 -19.55 0.47
C HIS A 119 -2.66 -20.05 1.90
#